data_AF-A0A6N4W990-F1
#
_entry.id   AF-A0A6N4W990-F1
#
_cell.length_a   1.000
_cell.length_b   1.000
_cell.length_c   1.000
_cell.angle_alpha   90.00
_cell.angle_beta   90.00
_cell.angle_gamma   90.00
#
_symmetry.space_group_name_H-M   'P 1'
#
loop_
_entity.id
_entity.type
_entity.pdbx_description
1 polymer ?
#
loop_
_entity_poly.entity_id
_entity_poly.type
_entity_poly.pdbx_seq_one_letter_code
_entity_poly.pdbx_strand_id
1 'polypeptide(L)'
;MRSTDLVGLGMTEMSLRGGDSAVVLACRAIGAALADAGCTRSDIDGLLVGSSQGVRPERLGVALAGQGGFGDLRLLEHVEIKGTTAIAMIQRARHAISTGEASTVMCVFADAPLVDGKGAGSLYAHSGGKSGLRGFERASGLLGSVPTYALMAQRWLHVSGTDPEAIATVAMTARRWASGNPHAVDREPMDREKYLASPMIAEPLRRVDCARPVNGAVAIVLTGDPGLGLTRLRVRGAGRYHPVRRRRAGAESWFGGGRRALDDALHEAGIQRADLDVVELYDPFSVVTLMLLDEYRLTDSVPVGEFVAAGEIGPGGALPTNTGGGQLAGFYLQGMTPLAEAVIQLRGSGGARQVEDAVTALVGGVGGRLDHHAALILERAA
;
A
#
# COMPACT_ATOMS: atom_id res chain seq x y z
N MET A 1 13.00 -10.99 -22.77
CA MET A 1 11.80 -10.17 -22.43
C MET A 1 12.14 -8.72 -22.64
N ARG A 2 11.20 -7.90 -23.13
CA ARG A 2 11.38 -6.43 -23.13
C ARG A 2 11.54 -5.96 -21.69
N SER A 3 12.45 -5.00 -21.43
CA SER A 3 12.52 -4.32 -20.13
C SER A 3 11.17 -3.70 -19.82
N THR A 4 10.75 -3.68 -18.56
CA THR A 4 9.57 -2.94 -18.11
C THR A 4 10.00 -2.07 -16.95
N ASP A 5 9.93 -0.77 -17.16
CA ASP A 5 10.34 0.20 -16.15
C ASP A 5 9.18 1.14 -15.83
N LEU A 6 9.12 1.55 -14.56
CA LEU A 6 8.26 2.63 -14.10
C LEU A 6 8.95 3.94 -14.47
N VAL A 7 8.22 4.80 -15.16
CA VAL A 7 8.76 6.04 -15.75
C VAL A 7 7.99 7.29 -15.34
N GLY A 8 6.76 7.14 -14.86
CA GLY A 8 5.92 8.25 -14.42
C GLY A 8 5.31 7.99 -13.05
N LEU A 9 5.30 9.00 -12.19
CA LEU A 9 4.54 9.07 -10.94
C LEU A 9 3.71 10.35 -10.92
N GLY A 10 2.43 10.22 -10.64
CA GLY A 10 1.52 11.34 -10.43
C GLY A 10 0.70 11.13 -9.18
N MET A 11 0.60 12.18 -8.37
CA MET A 11 -0.15 12.17 -7.12
C MET A 11 -1.00 13.43 -7.02
N THR A 12 -2.21 13.32 -6.47
CA THR A 12 -2.95 14.50 -6.02
C THR A 12 -2.48 14.93 -4.63
N GLU A 13 -2.89 16.12 -4.19
CA GLU A 13 -2.94 16.41 -2.77
C GLU A 13 -3.89 15.41 -2.06
N MET A 14 -3.52 14.99 -0.86
CA MET A 14 -4.29 14.06 -0.04
C MET A 14 -5.18 14.85 0.92
N SER A 15 -6.50 14.67 0.83
CA SER A 15 -7.45 15.46 1.62
C SER A 15 -8.16 14.64 2.70
N LEU A 16 -8.32 15.26 3.87
CA LEU A 16 -9.14 14.77 4.98
C LEU A 16 -10.55 15.39 5.01
N ARG A 17 -10.96 16.03 3.92
CA ARG A 17 -12.27 16.68 3.75
C ARG A 17 -12.95 16.20 2.47
N GLY A 18 -14.24 16.51 2.33
CA GLY A 18 -14.93 16.35 1.07
C GLY A 18 -14.28 17.19 -0.04
N GLY A 19 -14.70 16.96 -1.28
CA GLY A 19 -14.17 17.68 -2.43
C GLY A 19 -14.47 16.97 -3.74
N ASP A 20 -13.50 17.01 -4.64
CA ASP A 20 -13.60 16.43 -5.97
C ASP A 20 -13.91 14.93 -5.96
N SER A 21 -14.60 14.47 -7.01
CA SER A 21 -14.89 13.06 -7.21
C SER A 21 -13.63 12.25 -7.51
N ALA A 22 -13.71 10.92 -7.30
CA ALA A 22 -12.61 10.02 -7.60
C ALA A 22 -12.13 10.11 -9.07
N VAL A 23 -13.04 10.37 -10.01
CA VAL A 23 -12.71 10.55 -11.44
C VAL A 23 -11.86 11.80 -11.66
N VAL A 24 -12.25 12.94 -11.06
CA VAL A 24 -11.49 14.19 -11.19
C VAL A 24 -10.09 14.04 -10.59
N LEU A 25 -10.00 13.42 -9.41
CA LEU A 25 -8.72 13.14 -8.75
C LEU A 25 -7.85 12.21 -9.60
N ALA A 26 -8.43 11.13 -10.15
CA ALA A 26 -7.73 10.24 -11.07
C ALA A 26 -7.18 10.98 -12.29
N CYS A 27 -7.98 11.82 -12.95
CA CYS A 27 -7.55 12.61 -14.11
C CYS A 27 -6.39 13.57 -13.78
N ARG A 28 -6.37 14.16 -12.59
CA ARG A 28 -5.25 15.00 -12.12
C ARG A 28 -3.98 14.19 -11.89
N ALA A 29 -4.06 13.06 -11.18
CA ALA A 29 -2.93 12.17 -10.98
C ALA A 29 -2.38 11.63 -12.31
N ILE A 30 -3.26 11.27 -13.24
CA ILE A 30 -2.88 10.86 -14.61
C ILE A 30 -2.12 11.97 -15.33
N GLY A 31 -2.62 13.21 -15.28
CA GLY A 31 -1.93 14.35 -15.89
C GLY A 31 -0.52 14.57 -15.33
N ALA A 32 -0.38 14.47 -14.01
CA ALA A 32 0.92 14.55 -13.35
C ALA A 32 1.86 13.40 -13.74
N ALA A 33 1.36 12.15 -13.80
CA ALA A 33 2.17 10.99 -14.16
C ALA A 33 2.64 11.04 -15.62
N LEU A 34 1.80 11.54 -16.53
CA LEU A 34 2.14 11.76 -17.94
C LEU A 34 3.23 12.84 -18.08
N ALA A 35 3.07 13.96 -17.36
CA ALA A 35 4.05 15.03 -17.36
C ALA A 35 5.40 14.56 -16.80
N ASP A 36 5.39 13.79 -15.71
CA ASP A 36 6.60 13.19 -15.11
C ASP A 36 7.28 12.17 -16.04
N ALA A 37 6.49 11.37 -16.77
CA ALA A 37 7.01 10.42 -17.77
C ALA A 37 7.49 11.09 -19.07
N GLY A 38 7.14 12.36 -19.31
CA GLY A 38 7.40 13.05 -20.57
C GLY A 38 6.59 12.50 -21.74
N CYS A 39 5.39 11.97 -21.49
CA CYS A 39 4.51 11.41 -22.53
C CYS A 39 3.10 12.00 -22.48
N THR A 40 2.27 11.59 -23.43
CA THR A 40 0.89 12.05 -23.62
C THR A 40 -0.10 10.89 -23.53
N ARG A 41 -1.39 11.20 -23.49
CA ARG A 41 -2.45 10.17 -23.45
C ARG A 41 -2.43 9.24 -24.66
N SER A 42 -2.02 9.74 -25.84
CA SER A 42 -1.92 8.94 -27.07
C SER A 42 -0.78 7.93 -27.05
N ASP A 43 0.19 8.10 -26.14
CA ASP A 43 1.27 7.13 -25.94
C ASP A 43 0.84 5.95 -25.05
N ILE A 44 -0.33 6.04 -24.42
CA ILE A 44 -0.86 5.01 -23.51
C ILE A 44 -1.78 4.08 -24.28
N ASP A 45 -1.37 2.82 -24.43
CA ASP A 45 -2.17 1.75 -25.05
C ASP A 45 -2.70 0.73 -24.02
N GLY A 46 -2.45 0.93 -22.72
CA GLY A 46 -3.05 0.15 -21.65
C GLY A 46 -3.47 0.99 -20.43
N LEU A 47 -4.64 0.70 -19.86
CA LEU A 47 -5.16 1.33 -18.65
C LEU A 47 -5.61 0.28 -17.62
N LEU A 48 -4.94 0.27 -16.48
CA LEU A 48 -5.31 -0.52 -15.32
C LEU A 48 -5.86 0.41 -14.25
N VAL A 49 -7.13 0.23 -13.93
CA VAL A 49 -7.85 1.05 -12.94
C VAL A 49 -7.95 0.26 -11.64
N GLY A 50 -7.75 0.93 -10.50
CA GLY A 50 -7.94 0.39 -9.16
C GLY A 50 -8.82 1.30 -8.31
N SER A 51 -9.61 0.71 -7.41
CA SER A 51 -10.40 1.44 -6.41
C SER A 51 -10.83 0.52 -5.28
N SER A 52 -11.03 1.06 -4.07
CA SER A 52 -11.47 0.27 -2.92
C SER A 52 -12.78 -0.47 -3.18
N GLN A 53 -12.92 -1.68 -2.60
CA GLN A 53 -14.20 -2.39 -2.56
C GLN A 53 -15.26 -1.59 -1.80
N GLY A 54 -16.50 -1.71 -2.23
CA GLY A 54 -17.68 -1.14 -1.57
C GLY A 54 -18.70 -0.62 -2.55
N VAL A 55 -19.95 -0.50 -2.12
CA VAL A 55 -21.01 0.18 -2.89
C VAL A 55 -20.80 1.68 -2.72
N ARG A 56 -20.05 2.29 -3.65
CA ARG A 56 -19.88 3.73 -3.75
C ARG A 56 -20.55 4.17 -5.04
N PRO A 57 -21.45 5.17 -5.02
CA PRO A 57 -22.13 5.64 -6.24
C PRO A 57 -21.15 6.06 -7.35
N GLU A 58 -19.95 6.50 -6.98
CA GLU A 58 -18.93 7.01 -7.91
C GLU A 58 -17.63 6.20 -7.83
N ARG A 59 -17.73 4.87 -7.67
CA ARG A 59 -16.56 3.99 -7.68
C ARG A 59 -15.83 4.11 -9.03
N LEU A 60 -14.54 4.41 -8.99
CA LEU A 60 -13.68 4.42 -10.17
C LEU A 60 -13.66 3.02 -10.82
N GLY A 61 -13.81 2.97 -12.15
CA GLY A 61 -13.79 1.76 -12.95
C GLY A 61 -13.39 2.05 -14.39
N VAL A 62 -13.55 1.08 -15.29
CA VAL A 62 -13.09 1.19 -16.69
C VAL A 62 -13.71 2.33 -17.49
N ALA A 63 -14.86 2.87 -17.06
CA ALA A 63 -15.44 4.09 -17.62
C ALA A 63 -14.50 5.31 -17.55
N LEU A 64 -13.50 5.26 -16.67
CA LEU A 64 -12.41 6.24 -16.60
C LEU A 64 -11.68 6.39 -17.94
N ALA A 65 -11.62 5.36 -18.79
CA ALA A 65 -10.98 5.46 -20.10
C ALA A 65 -11.57 6.62 -20.92
N GLY A 66 -12.90 6.66 -21.06
CA GLY A 66 -13.60 7.74 -21.78
C GLY A 66 -13.55 9.07 -21.02
N GLN A 67 -13.75 9.05 -19.70
CA GLN A 67 -13.74 10.27 -18.86
C GLN A 67 -12.36 10.93 -18.78
N GLY A 68 -11.30 10.12 -18.85
CA GLY A 68 -9.90 10.52 -18.80
C GLY A 68 -9.31 10.85 -20.17
N GLY A 69 -10.08 10.71 -21.26
CA GLY A 69 -9.66 11.05 -22.61
C GLY A 69 -8.67 10.07 -23.23
N PHE A 70 -8.71 8.80 -22.84
CA PHE A 70 -7.95 7.74 -23.51
C PHE A 70 -8.72 7.23 -24.74
N GLY A 71 -7.98 6.81 -25.76
CA GLY A 71 -8.49 6.16 -26.97
C GLY A 71 -7.65 4.93 -27.32
N ASP A 72 -8.19 4.05 -28.15
CA ASP A 72 -7.47 2.92 -28.77
C ASP A 72 -6.66 2.02 -27.82
N LEU A 73 -7.20 1.78 -26.61
CA LEU A 73 -6.57 0.92 -25.61
C LEU A 73 -6.60 -0.56 -26.03
N ARG A 74 -5.45 -1.21 -25.95
CA ARG A 74 -5.27 -2.66 -26.12
C ARG A 74 -5.53 -3.43 -24.82
N LEU A 75 -5.34 -2.76 -23.69
CA LEU A 75 -5.57 -3.28 -22.35
C LEU A 75 -6.45 -2.30 -21.56
N LEU A 76 -7.59 -2.76 -21.04
CA LEU A 76 -8.46 -1.98 -20.17
C LEU A 76 -9.09 -2.88 -19.12
N GLU A 77 -8.63 -2.78 -17.88
CA GLU A 77 -9.09 -3.65 -16.78
C GLU A 77 -9.35 -2.85 -15.50
N HIS A 78 -10.36 -3.27 -14.74
CA HIS A 78 -10.50 -2.90 -13.34
C HIS A 78 -9.89 -4.01 -12.49
N VAL A 79 -8.81 -3.69 -11.77
CA VAL A 79 -8.11 -4.63 -10.90
C VAL A 79 -8.49 -4.34 -9.45
N GLU A 80 -8.85 -5.38 -8.71
CA GLU A 80 -9.12 -5.27 -7.29
C GLU A 80 -8.74 -6.59 -6.58
N ILE A 81 -7.73 -6.50 -5.72
CA ILE A 81 -7.28 -7.58 -4.83
C ILE A 81 -6.98 -6.98 -3.44
N LYS A 82 -7.83 -6.06 -2.99
CA LYS A 82 -7.69 -5.31 -1.75
C LYS A 82 -6.34 -4.61 -1.69
N GLY A 83 -5.65 -4.64 -0.56
CA GLY A 83 -4.37 -3.95 -0.40
C GLY A 83 -3.24 -4.38 -1.33
N THR A 84 -3.36 -5.52 -2.05
CA THR A 84 -2.38 -5.91 -3.08
C THR A 84 -2.70 -5.36 -4.48
N THR A 85 -3.76 -4.56 -4.64
CA THR A 85 -4.24 -4.07 -5.95
C THR A 85 -3.14 -3.34 -6.73
N ALA A 86 -2.38 -2.44 -6.10
CA ALA A 86 -1.31 -1.69 -6.76
C ALA A 86 -0.25 -2.62 -7.36
N ILE A 87 0.30 -3.52 -6.54
CA ILE A 87 1.27 -4.53 -6.98
C ILE A 87 0.68 -5.40 -8.09
N ALA A 88 -0.60 -5.74 -7.98
CA ALA A 88 -1.25 -6.56 -8.96
C ALA A 88 -1.36 -5.88 -10.34
N MET A 89 -1.64 -4.58 -10.35
CA MET A 89 -1.62 -3.77 -11.57
C MET A 89 -0.21 -3.72 -12.18
N ILE A 90 0.83 -3.48 -11.37
CA ILE A 90 2.22 -3.46 -11.85
C ILE A 90 2.64 -4.78 -12.50
N GLN A 91 2.33 -5.92 -11.87
CA GLN A 91 2.59 -7.25 -12.45
C GLN A 91 1.80 -7.50 -13.74
N ARG A 92 0.54 -7.06 -13.80
CA ARG A 92 -0.29 -7.20 -15.01
C ARG A 92 0.24 -6.34 -16.16
N ALA A 93 0.64 -5.10 -15.87
CA ALA A 93 1.28 -4.18 -16.82
C ALA A 93 2.60 -4.77 -17.32
N ARG A 94 3.46 -5.25 -16.43
CA ARG A 94 4.71 -5.94 -16.78
C ARG A 94 4.47 -7.15 -17.69
N HIS A 95 3.46 -7.96 -17.37
CA HIS A 95 3.10 -9.10 -18.23
C HIS A 95 2.69 -8.62 -19.63
N ALA A 96 1.73 -7.68 -19.72
CA ALA A 96 1.23 -7.14 -20.98
C ALA A 96 2.34 -6.54 -21.85
N ILE A 97 3.26 -5.78 -21.24
CA ILE A 97 4.40 -5.17 -21.93
C ILE A 97 5.38 -6.25 -22.42
N SER A 98 5.68 -7.23 -21.56
CA SER A 98 6.64 -8.29 -21.89
C SER A 98 6.17 -9.21 -23.02
N THR A 99 4.85 -9.40 -23.17
CA THR A 99 4.22 -10.23 -24.21
C THR A 99 3.83 -9.45 -25.46
N GLY A 100 3.95 -8.11 -25.44
CA GLY A 100 3.54 -7.24 -26.55
C GLY A 100 2.02 -7.02 -26.67
N GLU A 101 1.26 -7.34 -25.62
CA GLU A 101 -0.16 -7.02 -25.53
C GLU A 101 -0.38 -5.50 -25.47
N ALA A 102 0.47 -4.79 -24.72
CA ALA A 102 0.53 -3.33 -24.65
C ALA A 102 2.00 -2.87 -24.65
N SER A 103 2.27 -1.59 -24.85
CA SER A 103 3.62 -1.02 -24.89
C SER A 103 3.86 -0.07 -23.72
N THR A 104 2.85 0.73 -23.36
CA THR A 104 2.88 1.69 -22.28
C THR A 104 1.55 1.66 -21.52
N VAL A 105 1.62 1.33 -20.23
CA VAL A 105 0.47 1.08 -19.39
C VAL A 105 0.38 2.12 -18.27
N MET A 106 -0.78 2.78 -18.16
CA MET A 106 -1.17 3.62 -17.04
C MET A 106 -1.83 2.77 -15.96
N CYS A 107 -1.29 2.77 -14.74
CA CYS A 107 -1.91 2.20 -13.55
C CYS A 107 -2.40 3.32 -12.65
N VAL A 108 -3.71 3.40 -12.38
CA VAL A 108 -4.30 4.49 -11.60
C VAL A 108 -5.21 3.96 -10.50
N PHE A 109 -5.08 4.53 -9.30
CA PHE A 109 -5.99 4.30 -8.19
C PHE A 109 -6.52 5.64 -7.70
N ALA A 110 -7.82 5.74 -7.48
CA ALA A 110 -8.41 6.88 -6.80
C ALA A 110 -9.58 6.46 -5.91
N ASP A 111 -9.72 7.17 -4.80
CA ASP A 111 -10.84 7.04 -3.88
C ASP A 111 -11.20 8.43 -3.33
N ALA A 112 -12.51 8.67 -3.16
CA ALA A 112 -13.05 9.88 -2.54
C ALA A 112 -14.12 9.52 -1.47
N PRO A 113 -13.75 8.84 -0.37
CA PRO A 113 -14.67 8.38 0.66
C PRO A 113 -15.22 9.48 1.58
N LEU A 114 -14.55 10.61 1.67
CA LEU A 114 -14.94 11.69 2.57
C LEU A 114 -15.94 12.60 1.87
N VAL A 115 -17.06 12.83 2.53
CA VAL A 115 -18.15 13.70 2.07
C VAL A 115 -18.49 14.64 3.22
N ASP A 116 -18.63 15.92 2.92
CA ASP A 116 -18.91 16.94 3.94
C ASP A 116 -20.22 16.63 4.68
N GLY A 117 -20.22 16.88 6.00
CA GLY A 117 -21.34 16.57 6.88
C GLY A 117 -21.50 15.10 7.26
N LYS A 118 -20.62 14.19 6.79
CA LYS A 118 -20.61 12.77 7.20
C LYS A 118 -19.34 12.43 7.97
N GLY A 119 -19.46 11.51 8.94
CA GLY A 119 -18.28 10.98 9.65
C GLY A 119 -17.36 10.19 8.71
N ALA A 120 -16.04 10.34 8.87
CA ALA A 120 -15.02 9.72 8.01
C ALA A 120 -15.12 8.18 7.93
N GLY A 121 -15.63 7.53 8.98
CA GLY A 121 -15.86 6.08 9.02
C GLY A 121 -17.19 5.61 8.42
N SER A 122 -18.10 6.50 8.05
CA SER A 122 -19.50 6.16 7.72
C SER A 122 -19.64 5.18 6.55
N LEU A 123 -18.80 5.31 5.52
CA LEU A 123 -18.79 4.42 4.36
C LEU A 123 -18.14 3.06 4.65
N TYR A 124 -17.30 2.97 5.68
CA TYR A 124 -16.62 1.74 6.09
C TYR A 124 -17.37 0.98 7.20
N ALA A 125 -18.23 1.67 7.96
CA ALA A 125 -19.02 1.11 9.05
C ALA A 125 -19.99 -0.02 8.60
N HIS A 126 -20.34 -0.04 7.32
CA HIS A 126 -21.24 -1.03 6.73
C HIS A 126 -20.50 -2.11 5.93
N SER A 127 -19.17 -2.14 5.96
CA SER A 127 -18.40 -3.17 5.26
C SER A 127 -18.58 -4.51 5.97
N GLY A 128 -19.25 -5.45 5.30
CA GLY A 128 -19.61 -6.75 5.84
C GLY A 128 -20.59 -7.45 4.90
N GLY A 129 -20.55 -8.78 4.84
CA GLY A 129 -21.55 -9.52 4.07
C GLY A 129 -22.91 -9.44 4.73
N LYS A 130 -23.99 -9.42 3.93
CA LYS A 130 -25.37 -9.42 4.44
C LYS A 130 -25.93 -10.83 4.67
N SER A 131 -25.20 -11.86 4.26
CA SER A 131 -25.63 -13.26 4.29
C SER A 131 -24.45 -14.23 4.51
N GLY A 132 -24.77 -15.48 4.82
CA GLY A 132 -23.79 -16.54 5.07
C GLY A 132 -22.89 -16.26 6.28
N LEU A 133 -21.67 -16.80 6.26
CA LEU A 133 -20.70 -16.62 7.35
C LEU A 133 -20.40 -15.13 7.65
N ARG A 134 -20.35 -14.29 6.61
CA ARG A 134 -20.14 -12.85 6.77
C ARG A 134 -21.36 -12.12 7.35
N GLY A 135 -22.56 -12.67 7.17
CA GLY A 135 -23.77 -12.20 7.84
C GLY A 135 -23.74 -12.48 9.35
N PHE A 136 -23.18 -13.62 9.77
CA PHE A 136 -22.99 -13.93 11.19
C PHE A 136 -22.01 -12.96 11.86
N GLU A 137 -20.87 -12.65 11.24
CA GLU A 137 -19.93 -11.63 11.76
C GLU A 137 -20.63 -10.28 11.97
N ARG A 138 -21.47 -9.88 11.00
CA ARG A 138 -22.25 -8.65 11.11
C ARG A 138 -23.25 -8.72 12.26
N ALA A 139 -23.96 -9.84 12.41
CA ALA A 139 -24.93 -10.07 13.48
C ALA A 139 -24.28 -10.12 14.88
N SER A 140 -23.02 -10.54 14.98
CA SER A 140 -22.24 -10.56 16.22
C SER A 140 -21.57 -9.21 16.54
N GLY A 141 -21.84 -8.16 15.77
CA GLY A 141 -21.29 -6.82 15.99
C GLY A 141 -19.90 -6.57 15.40
N LEU A 142 -19.33 -7.51 14.62
CA LEU A 142 -18.08 -7.29 13.87
C LEU A 142 -18.36 -6.45 12.62
N LEU A 143 -18.52 -5.15 12.82
CA LEU A 143 -18.79 -4.18 11.78
C LEU A 143 -17.50 -3.46 11.37
N GLY A 144 -17.16 -3.51 10.07
CA GLY A 144 -15.97 -2.83 9.57
C GLY A 144 -14.67 -3.62 9.75
N SER A 145 -13.57 -2.98 9.36
CA SER A 145 -12.22 -3.56 9.43
C SER A 145 -11.63 -3.54 10.84
N VAL A 146 -11.88 -2.48 11.62
CA VAL A 146 -11.22 -2.27 12.93
C VAL A 146 -11.45 -3.43 13.91
N PRO A 147 -12.69 -3.85 14.26
CA PRO A 147 -12.87 -4.94 15.23
C PRO A 147 -12.34 -6.28 14.71
N THR A 148 -12.36 -6.48 13.39
CA THR A 148 -11.76 -7.65 12.75
C THR A 148 -10.23 -7.69 12.96
N TYR A 149 -9.55 -6.57 12.71
CA TYR A 149 -8.10 -6.48 12.89
C TYR A 149 -7.70 -6.46 14.36
N ALA A 150 -8.55 -5.93 15.24
CA ALA A 150 -8.34 -5.98 16.69
C ALA A 150 -8.32 -7.43 17.22
N LEU A 151 -9.29 -8.27 16.83
CA LEU A 151 -9.27 -9.71 17.17
C LEU A 151 -8.03 -10.42 16.61
N MET A 152 -7.65 -10.09 15.38
CA MET A 152 -6.44 -10.64 14.76
C MET A 152 -5.17 -10.18 15.51
N ALA A 153 -5.12 -8.93 15.95
CA ALA A 153 -4.01 -8.38 16.74
C ALA A 153 -3.87 -9.12 18.08
N GLN A 154 -4.96 -9.28 18.83
CA GLN A 154 -4.94 -10.03 20.09
C GLN A 154 -4.45 -11.46 19.88
N ARG A 155 -4.95 -12.14 18.84
CA ARG A 155 -4.52 -13.50 18.54
C ARG A 155 -3.04 -13.57 18.14
N TRP A 156 -2.56 -12.63 17.33
CA TRP A 156 -1.16 -12.58 16.89
C TRP A 156 -0.20 -12.28 18.03
N LEU A 157 -0.50 -11.29 18.87
CA LEU A 157 0.28 -10.97 20.08
C LEU A 157 0.39 -12.20 20.99
N HIS A 158 -0.74 -12.90 21.21
CA HIS A 158 -0.77 -14.09 22.04
C HIS A 158 0.11 -15.23 21.49
N VAL A 159 0.09 -15.50 20.18
CA VAL A 159 0.85 -16.62 19.60
C VAL A 159 2.31 -16.27 19.28
N SER A 160 2.61 -15.00 19.01
CA SER A 160 3.98 -14.54 18.75
C SER A 160 4.75 -14.24 20.03
N GLY A 161 4.06 -13.94 21.14
CA GLY A 161 4.68 -13.46 22.37
C GLY A 161 5.19 -12.02 22.29
N THR A 162 4.89 -11.29 21.21
CA THR A 162 5.30 -9.90 21.03
C THR A 162 4.65 -9.01 22.10
N ASP A 163 5.45 -8.13 22.71
CA ASP A 163 4.95 -7.11 23.64
C ASP A 163 3.95 -6.18 22.92
N PRO A 164 2.72 -6.00 23.44
CA PRO A 164 1.76 -5.03 22.91
C PRO A 164 2.31 -3.60 22.75
N GLU A 165 3.35 -3.21 23.49
CA GLU A 165 4.02 -1.91 23.33
C GLU A 165 4.64 -1.68 21.94
N ALA A 166 4.93 -2.76 21.21
CA ALA A 166 5.40 -2.67 19.83
C ALA A 166 4.37 -1.98 18.92
N ILE A 167 3.07 -2.13 19.19
CA ILE A 167 1.98 -1.47 18.44
C ILE A 167 2.12 0.06 18.54
N ALA A 168 2.32 0.57 19.76
CA ALA A 168 2.51 1.99 20.00
C ALA A 168 3.79 2.51 19.32
N THR A 169 4.86 1.72 19.38
CA THR A 169 6.16 2.07 18.81
C THR A 169 6.08 2.22 17.28
N VAL A 170 5.35 1.32 16.60
CA VAL A 170 5.08 1.47 15.15
C VAL A 170 4.32 2.76 14.86
N ALA A 171 3.22 3.03 15.58
CA ALA A 171 2.40 4.22 15.34
C ALA A 171 3.19 5.53 15.54
N MET A 172 4.01 5.61 16.60
CA MET A 172 4.90 6.76 16.84
C MET A 172 5.99 6.87 15.76
N THR A 173 6.53 5.74 15.30
CA THR A 173 7.56 5.74 14.24
C THR A 173 7.01 6.22 12.91
N ALA A 174 5.79 5.78 12.54
CA ALA A 174 5.09 6.31 11.37
C ALA A 174 4.90 7.84 11.43
N ARG A 175 4.61 8.40 12.62
CA ARG A 175 4.53 9.86 12.82
C ARG A 175 5.86 10.58 12.65
N ARG A 176 6.97 9.97 13.10
CA ARG A 176 8.32 10.54 12.87
C ARG A 176 8.62 10.64 11.38
N TRP A 177 8.37 9.57 10.62
CA TRP A 177 8.51 9.58 9.15
C TRP A 177 7.59 10.60 8.47
N ALA A 178 6.32 10.64 8.85
CA ALA A 178 5.32 11.56 8.28
C ALA A 178 5.68 13.04 8.44
N SER A 179 6.41 13.42 9.50
CA SER A 179 6.78 14.82 9.77
C SER A 179 7.52 15.48 8.60
N GLY A 180 8.40 14.71 7.94
CA GLY A 180 9.19 15.11 6.76
C GLY A 180 8.49 14.88 5.41
N ASN A 181 7.28 14.31 5.40
CA ASN A 181 6.53 14.05 4.18
C ASN A 181 5.54 15.20 3.87
N PRO A 182 5.70 15.94 2.77
CA PRO A 182 4.76 17.00 2.39
C PRO A 182 3.37 16.46 2.00
N HIS A 183 3.25 15.20 1.63
CA HIS A 183 1.98 14.55 1.28
C HIS A 183 1.27 13.88 2.47
N ALA A 184 1.91 13.85 3.64
CA ALA A 184 1.33 13.21 4.81
C ALA A 184 0.18 14.05 5.38
N VAL A 185 -0.93 13.40 5.69
CA VAL A 185 -2.11 14.04 6.30
C VAL A 185 -1.99 14.16 7.82
N ASP A 186 -1.00 13.49 8.41
CA ASP A 186 -0.88 13.28 9.84
C ASP A 186 0.57 13.52 10.30
N ARG A 187 1.04 14.75 10.13
CA ARG A 187 2.45 15.17 10.31
C ARG A 187 2.86 15.53 11.73
N GLU A 188 1.87 15.75 12.61
CA GLU A 188 2.15 16.17 13.98
C GLU A 188 2.86 15.05 14.74
N PRO A 189 4.01 15.31 15.39
CA PRO A 189 4.69 14.33 16.21
C PRO A 189 3.78 13.72 17.28
N MET A 190 4.10 12.49 17.66
CA MET A 190 3.37 11.74 18.67
C MET A 190 4.35 11.03 19.58
N ASP A 191 4.29 11.39 20.86
CA ASP A 191 4.97 10.68 21.93
C ASP A 191 4.02 9.65 22.58
N ARG A 192 4.54 9.00 23.61
CA ARG A 192 3.84 7.93 24.33
C ARG A 192 2.60 8.44 25.06
N GLU A 193 2.67 9.61 25.68
CA GLU A 193 1.53 10.20 26.40
C GLU A 193 0.39 10.49 25.44
N LYS A 194 0.68 11.13 24.31
CA LYS A 194 -0.29 11.45 23.27
C LYS A 194 -0.89 10.19 22.63
N TYR A 195 -0.09 9.14 22.43
CA TYR A 195 -0.59 7.84 21.99
C TYR A 195 -1.60 7.26 22.99
N LEU A 196 -1.27 7.24 24.28
CA LEU A 196 -2.15 6.72 25.33
C LEU A 196 -3.41 7.55 25.53
N ALA A 197 -3.35 8.85 25.27
CA ALA A 197 -4.50 9.75 25.27
C ALA A 197 -5.43 9.53 24.06
N SER A 198 -4.96 8.89 22.99
CA SER A 198 -5.81 8.56 21.83
C SER A 198 -6.92 7.58 22.24
N PRO A 199 -8.19 7.82 21.87
CA PRO A 199 -9.29 6.91 22.17
C PRO A 199 -9.02 5.49 21.66
N MET A 200 -9.34 4.49 22.48
CA MET A 200 -9.40 3.10 22.04
C MET A 200 -10.63 2.92 21.14
N ILE A 201 -10.44 2.27 19.98
CA ILE A 201 -11.55 1.97 19.07
C ILE A 201 -12.01 0.52 19.25
N ALA A 202 -11.07 -0.42 19.30
CA ALA A 202 -11.30 -1.81 19.65
C ALA A 202 -9.99 -2.40 20.17
N GLU A 203 -9.96 -2.87 21.41
CA GLU A 203 -8.74 -3.37 22.04
C GLU A 203 -8.01 -4.41 21.16
N PRO A 204 -6.69 -4.26 20.88
CA PRO A 204 -5.75 -3.29 21.47
C PRO A 204 -5.59 -1.98 20.67
N LEU A 205 -6.35 -1.78 19.60
CA LEU A 205 -6.16 -0.71 18.62
C LEU A 205 -6.82 0.60 19.06
N ARG A 206 -6.01 1.65 19.15
CA ARG A 206 -6.44 3.03 19.32
C ARG A 206 -6.72 3.69 17.97
N ARG A 207 -7.33 4.87 18.01
CA ARG A 207 -7.62 5.65 16.79
C ARG A 207 -6.36 5.91 15.97
N VAL A 208 -5.23 6.17 16.62
CA VAL A 208 -3.93 6.41 15.96
C VAL A 208 -3.27 5.13 15.42
N ASP A 209 -3.79 3.95 15.78
CA ASP A 209 -3.40 2.67 15.19
C ASP A 209 -4.19 2.34 13.92
N CYS A 210 -5.10 3.22 13.49
CA CYS A 210 -5.98 3.00 12.35
C CYS A 210 -5.70 4.05 11.29
N ALA A 211 -5.31 3.61 10.08
CA ALA A 211 -5.14 4.49 8.94
C ALA A 211 -6.43 5.28 8.65
N ARG A 212 -6.27 6.58 8.36
CA ARG A 212 -7.40 7.46 8.08
C ARG A 212 -7.74 7.42 6.59
N PRO A 213 -9.03 7.29 6.21
CA PRO A 213 -9.43 7.48 4.84
C PRO A 213 -9.05 8.89 4.36
N VAL A 214 -8.63 8.98 3.11
CA VAL A 214 -8.34 10.25 2.42
C VAL A 214 -9.10 10.28 1.09
N ASN A 215 -9.40 11.48 0.61
CA ASN A 215 -9.71 11.69 -0.80
C ASN A 215 -8.41 11.94 -1.54
N GLY A 216 -8.12 11.16 -2.58
CA GLY A 216 -6.90 11.32 -3.37
C GLY A 216 -6.75 10.29 -4.48
N ALA A 217 -5.71 10.48 -5.30
CA ALA A 217 -5.33 9.55 -6.36
C ALA A 217 -3.81 9.45 -6.54
N VAL A 218 -3.36 8.27 -6.99
CA VAL A 218 -2.00 8.02 -7.45
C VAL A 218 -2.06 7.32 -8.81
N ALA A 219 -1.18 7.72 -9.72
CA ALA A 219 -1.00 7.14 -11.05
C ALA A 219 0.47 6.81 -11.30
N ILE A 220 0.72 5.69 -11.97
CA ILE A 220 2.05 5.21 -12.36
C ILE A 220 2.04 4.87 -13.84
N VAL A 221 3.07 5.30 -14.57
CA VAL A 221 3.30 4.90 -15.97
C VAL A 221 4.38 3.84 -16.02
N LEU A 222 4.09 2.72 -16.68
CA LEU A 222 5.05 1.67 -17.02
C LEU A 222 5.21 1.61 -18.53
N THR A 223 6.43 1.37 -19.00
CA THR A 223 6.66 1.27 -20.44
C THR A 223 7.78 0.27 -20.76
N GLY A 224 7.63 -0.36 -21.94
CA GLY A 224 8.71 -1.09 -22.61
C GLY A 224 9.53 -0.25 -23.58
N ASP A 225 9.14 1.02 -23.80
CA ASP A 225 9.85 1.95 -24.66
C ASP A 225 11.06 2.55 -23.91
N PRO A 226 12.30 2.33 -24.37
CA PRO A 226 13.48 2.92 -23.75
C PRO A 226 13.57 4.44 -23.94
N GLY A 227 12.81 5.03 -24.87
CA GLY A 227 12.81 6.47 -25.17
C GLY A 227 11.94 7.32 -24.24
N LEU A 228 11.11 6.72 -23.39
CA LEU A 228 10.22 7.43 -22.46
C LEU A 228 10.79 7.49 -21.04
N GLY A 229 10.55 8.58 -20.30
CA GLY A 229 10.95 8.73 -18.91
C GLY A 229 12.42 9.07 -18.69
N LEU A 230 12.66 10.11 -17.88
CA LEU A 230 14.02 10.54 -17.51
C LEU A 230 14.64 9.63 -16.45
N THR A 231 13.88 9.34 -15.37
CA THR A 231 14.34 8.47 -14.27
C THR A 231 13.51 7.19 -14.23
N ARG A 232 14.17 6.07 -14.55
CA ARG A 232 13.54 4.76 -14.72
C ARG A 232 13.76 3.88 -13.49
N LEU A 233 12.71 3.21 -13.03
CA LEU A 233 12.80 2.20 -11.98
C LEU A 233 12.41 0.84 -12.54
N ARG A 234 13.30 -0.14 -12.39
CA ARG A 234 13.09 -1.49 -12.90
C ARG A 234 12.28 -2.33 -11.92
N VAL A 235 11.33 -3.10 -12.44
CA VAL A 235 10.70 -4.19 -11.67
C VAL A 235 11.63 -5.40 -11.75
N ARG A 236 12.48 -5.58 -10.74
CA ARG A 236 13.49 -6.66 -10.70
C ARG A 236 12.88 -8.01 -10.35
N GLY A 237 11.86 -8.02 -9.51
CA GLY A 237 11.18 -9.25 -9.12
C GLY A 237 9.81 -9.00 -8.54
N ALA A 238 8.95 -9.99 -8.63
CA ALA A 238 7.58 -9.91 -8.18
C ALA A 238 7.06 -11.27 -7.71
N GLY A 239 6.26 -11.29 -6.65
CA GLY A 239 5.66 -12.51 -6.13
C GLY A 239 4.23 -12.30 -5.67
N ARG A 240 3.45 -13.38 -5.62
CA ARG A 240 2.09 -13.41 -5.06
C ARG A 240 1.86 -14.71 -4.32
N TYR A 241 1.19 -14.61 -3.19
CA TYR A 241 0.75 -15.79 -2.47
C TYR A 241 -0.59 -15.57 -1.76
N HIS A 242 -1.43 -16.60 -1.81
CA HIS A 242 -2.77 -16.57 -1.25
C HIS A 242 -2.96 -17.83 -0.39
N PRO A 243 -2.62 -17.81 0.92
CA PRO A 243 -2.69 -19.01 1.76
C PRO A 243 -4.10 -19.61 1.92
N VAL A 244 -5.16 -18.91 1.49
CA VAL A 244 -6.58 -19.29 1.61
C VAL A 244 -6.91 -19.81 3.01
N ARG A 245 -7.17 -18.89 3.94
CA ARG A 245 -7.35 -19.20 5.37
C ARG A 245 -8.75 -19.73 5.64
N ARG A 246 -8.84 -20.97 6.16
CA ARG A 246 -10.12 -21.61 6.50
C ARG A 246 -10.70 -21.18 7.84
N ARG A 247 -9.86 -20.68 8.77
CA ARG A 247 -10.24 -20.10 10.08
C ARG A 247 -11.23 -20.96 10.86
N ARG A 248 -10.92 -22.26 10.97
CA ARG A 248 -11.72 -23.23 11.72
C ARG A 248 -11.16 -23.36 13.13
N ALA A 249 -12.04 -23.59 14.10
CA ALA A 249 -11.64 -23.94 15.45
C ALA A 249 -10.79 -25.23 15.44
N GLY A 250 -9.79 -25.32 16.33
CA GLY A 250 -8.91 -26.49 16.47
C GLY A 250 -7.61 -26.46 15.65
N ALA A 251 -7.37 -25.43 14.84
CA ALA A 251 -6.08 -25.22 14.16
C ALA A 251 -5.75 -23.73 14.01
N GLU A 252 -4.48 -23.36 14.22
CA GLU A 252 -4.01 -22.01 13.90
C GLU A 252 -3.88 -21.87 12.37
N SER A 253 -4.66 -20.96 11.78
CA SER A 253 -4.68 -20.73 10.33
C SER A 253 -4.79 -19.24 9.98
N TRP A 254 -4.57 -18.35 10.95
CA TRP A 254 -4.67 -16.91 10.79
C TRP A 254 -3.39 -16.27 10.25
N PHE A 255 -2.23 -16.90 10.45
CA PHE A 255 -0.92 -16.36 10.09
C PHE A 255 -0.10 -17.34 9.25
N GLY A 256 0.98 -16.86 8.65
CA GLY A 256 1.93 -17.68 7.90
C GLY A 256 1.54 -17.91 6.44
N GLY A 257 2.55 -18.28 5.65
CA GLY A 257 2.45 -18.49 4.21
C GLY A 257 2.78 -17.25 3.37
N GLY A 258 2.50 -16.05 3.88
CA GLY A 258 2.72 -14.78 3.17
C GLY A 258 4.17 -14.57 2.72
N ARG A 259 5.14 -15.08 3.48
CA ARG A 259 6.58 -15.06 3.16
C ARG A 259 6.89 -15.46 1.71
N ARG A 260 6.15 -16.44 1.16
CA ARG A 260 6.36 -16.93 -0.20
C ARG A 260 6.27 -15.82 -1.24
N ALA A 261 5.39 -14.84 -1.06
CA ALA A 261 5.29 -13.70 -1.97
C ALA A 261 6.60 -12.91 -2.02
N LEU A 262 7.28 -12.70 -0.89
CA LEU A 262 8.60 -12.06 -0.85
C LEU A 262 9.71 -12.99 -1.35
N ASP A 263 9.70 -14.27 -0.94
CA ASP A 263 10.70 -15.25 -1.40
C ASP A 263 10.73 -15.34 -2.93
N ASP A 264 9.57 -15.42 -3.58
CA ASP A 264 9.46 -15.48 -5.04
C ASP A 264 9.97 -14.18 -5.70
N ALA A 265 9.64 -13.02 -5.11
CA ALA A 265 10.07 -11.73 -5.63
C ALA A 265 11.60 -11.54 -5.52
N LEU A 266 12.21 -11.92 -4.40
CA LEU A 266 13.66 -11.88 -4.20
C LEU A 266 14.38 -12.89 -5.11
N HIS A 267 13.83 -14.10 -5.24
CA HIS A 267 14.36 -15.12 -6.13
C HIS A 267 14.38 -14.64 -7.59
N GLU A 268 13.29 -14.04 -8.07
CA GLU A 268 13.23 -13.45 -9.41
C GLU A 268 14.22 -12.29 -9.58
N ALA A 269 14.38 -11.45 -8.55
CA ALA A 269 15.31 -10.33 -8.56
C ALA A 269 16.79 -10.75 -8.48
N GLY A 270 17.07 -11.96 -8.00
CA GLY A 270 18.42 -12.49 -7.79
C GLY A 270 19.15 -11.85 -6.60
N ILE A 271 18.41 -11.38 -5.59
CA ILE A 271 18.96 -10.70 -4.40
C ILE A 271 18.48 -11.38 -3.10
N GLN A 272 19.11 -11.02 -1.99
CA GLN A 272 18.75 -11.43 -0.63
C GLN A 272 17.95 -10.32 0.08
N ARG A 273 17.35 -10.67 1.22
CA ARG A 273 16.62 -9.71 2.08
C ARG A 273 17.53 -8.59 2.60
N ALA A 274 18.79 -8.93 2.88
CA ALA A 274 19.80 -8.00 3.36
C ALA A 274 20.24 -6.98 2.29
N ASP A 275 19.87 -7.19 1.02
CA ASP A 275 20.16 -6.25 -0.08
C ASP A 275 19.05 -5.19 -0.26
N LEU A 276 18.02 -5.19 0.61
CA LEU A 276 16.96 -4.19 0.59
C LEU A 276 17.39 -2.94 1.36
N ASP A 277 17.40 -1.78 0.69
CA ASP A 277 17.76 -0.51 1.33
C ASP A 277 16.55 0.15 2.02
N VAL A 278 15.36 -0.07 1.49
CA VAL A 278 14.11 0.49 2.02
C VAL A 278 12.94 -0.47 1.84
N VAL A 279 12.03 -0.47 2.81
CA VAL A 279 10.88 -1.37 2.82
C VAL A 279 9.59 -0.57 2.98
N GLU A 280 8.69 -0.70 2.01
CA GLU A 280 7.39 -0.03 1.99
C GLU A 280 6.27 -1.08 2.08
N LEU A 281 5.64 -1.19 3.25
CA LEU A 281 4.63 -2.19 3.60
C LEU A 281 3.25 -1.57 3.74
N TYR A 282 2.25 -2.34 3.32
CA TYR A 282 0.85 -2.07 3.59
C TYR A 282 0.56 -2.14 5.11
N ASP A 283 0.16 -1.02 5.70
CA ASP A 283 -0.01 -0.80 7.14
C ASP A 283 -1.33 -0.07 7.49
N PRO A 284 -2.51 -0.61 7.16
CA PRO A 284 -3.78 0.03 7.49
C PRO A 284 -4.02 0.08 9.01
N PHE A 285 -3.29 -0.78 9.75
CA PHE A 285 -3.23 -0.79 11.20
C PHE A 285 -1.79 -1.05 11.65
N SER A 286 -1.37 -0.46 12.77
CA SER A 286 0.02 -0.54 13.26
C SER A 286 0.50 -1.97 13.49
N VAL A 287 -0.39 -2.86 13.95
CA VAL A 287 -0.08 -4.29 14.09
C VAL A 287 0.28 -4.98 12.77
N VAL A 288 -0.20 -4.48 11.62
CA VAL A 288 0.06 -5.09 10.30
C VAL A 288 1.53 -4.92 9.91
N THR A 289 2.14 -3.78 10.24
CA THR A 289 3.58 -3.59 10.04
C THR A 289 4.38 -4.65 10.80
N LEU A 290 4.05 -4.90 12.07
CA LEU A 290 4.70 -5.95 12.87
C LEU A 290 4.50 -7.34 12.26
N MET A 291 3.27 -7.67 11.89
CA MET A 291 2.94 -8.95 11.28
C MET A 291 3.71 -9.18 9.98
N LEU A 292 3.83 -8.15 9.12
CA LEU A 292 4.55 -8.28 7.86
C LEU A 292 6.06 -8.33 8.04
N LEU A 293 6.64 -7.56 8.95
CA LEU A 293 8.07 -7.64 9.29
C LEU A 293 8.44 -9.06 9.77
N ASP A 294 7.63 -9.64 10.65
CA ASP A 294 7.82 -11.01 11.15
C ASP A 294 7.54 -12.07 10.07
N GLU A 295 6.38 -12.01 9.42
CA GLU A 295 5.95 -13.03 8.44
C GLU A 295 6.87 -13.05 7.20
N TYR A 296 7.38 -11.89 6.78
CA TYR A 296 8.32 -11.82 5.65
C TYR A 296 9.78 -12.09 6.04
N ARG A 297 10.05 -12.24 7.35
CA ARG A 297 11.39 -12.48 7.92
C ARG A 297 12.35 -11.36 7.57
N LEU A 298 11.93 -10.12 7.84
CA LEU A 298 12.71 -8.92 7.56
C LEU A 298 13.57 -8.47 8.74
N THR A 299 13.36 -9.05 9.93
CA THR A 299 14.11 -8.74 11.15
C THR A 299 15.16 -9.81 11.48
N ASP A 300 15.55 -10.60 10.48
CA ASP A 300 16.42 -11.76 10.62
C ASP A 300 16.03 -12.68 11.78
N SER A 301 16.90 -12.82 12.78
CA SER A 301 16.67 -13.62 13.99
C SER A 301 16.20 -12.78 15.19
N VAL A 302 16.10 -11.46 15.02
CA VAL A 302 15.66 -10.54 16.08
C VAL A 302 14.12 -10.60 16.17
N PRO A 303 13.55 -10.82 17.36
CA PRO A 303 12.11 -10.72 17.56
C PRO A 303 11.58 -9.34 17.11
N VAL A 304 10.49 -9.32 16.33
CA VAL A 304 10.01 -8.08 15.71
C VAL A 304 9.71 -6.95 16.70
N GLY A 305 9.24 -7.28 17.90
CA GLY A 305 9.00 -6.30 18.96
C GLY A 305 10.28 -5.62 19.43
N GLU A 306 11.36 -6.39 19.61
CA GLU A 306 12.68 -5.87 20.00
C GLU A 306 13.29 -5.03 18.88
N PHE A 307 13.19 -5.50 17.63
CA PHE A 307 13.67 -4.79 16.45
C PHE A 307 13.02 -3.40 16.31
N VAL A 308 11.69 -3.33 16.47
CA VAL A 308 10.98 -2.06 16.40
C VAL A 308 11.27 -1.18 17.63
N ALA A 309 11.39 -1.75 18.82
CA ALA A 309 11.72 -1.01 20.05
C ALA A 309 13.13 -0.39 19.99
N ALA A 310 14.08 -1.05 19.33
CA ALA A 310 15.42 -0.52 19.07
C ALA A 310 15.43 0.65 18.08
N GLY A 311 14.31 0.92 17.41
CA GLY A 311 14.17 2.04 16.47
C GLY A 311 14.58 1.70 15.04
N GLU A 312 14.83 0.42 14.73
CA GLU A 312 15.43 -0.02 13.46
C GLU A 312 14.59 0.28 12.22
N ILE A 313 13.28 0.46 12.39
CA ILE A 313 12.35 0.81 11.30
C ILE A 313 12.20 2.33 11.10
N GLY A 314 12.75 3.13 12.01
CA GLY A 314 12.61 4.59 12.02
C GLY A 314 13.70 5.33 11.25
N PRO A 315 13.65 6.67 11.25
CA PRO A 315 14.73 7.47 10.68
C PRO A 315 16.09 7.12 11.29
N GLY A 316 17.06 6.74 10.44
CA GLY A 316 18.40 6.32 10.85
C GLY A 316 18.52 4.88 11.38
N GLY A 317 17.44 4.09 11.36
CA GLY A 317 17.48 2.68 11.72
C GLY A 317 18.03 1.78 10.60
N ALA A 318 18.35 0.52 10.91
CA ALA A 318 18.96 -0.41 9.97
C ALA A 318 18.05 -0.86 8.81
N LEU A 319 16.73 -0.77 8.96
CA LEU A 319 15.78 -1.13 7.90
C LEU A 319 14.68 -0.07 7.80
N PRO A 320 14.96 1.10 7.18
CA PRO A 320 13.98 2.16 6.99
C PRO A 320 12.68 1.61 6.40
N THR A 321 11.60 1.70 7.19
CA THR A 321 10.31 1.11 6.82
C THR A 321 9.21 2.16 6.81
N ASN A 322 8.43 2.19 5.73
CA ASN A 322 7.32 3.12 5.53
C ASN A 322 7.77 4.57 5.64
N THR A 323 8.79 4.97 4.88
CA THR A 323 9.54 6.22 5.06
C THR A 323 8.69 7.46 4.86
N GLY A 324 7.56 7.34 4.15
CA GLY A 324 6.55 8.39 3.99
C GLY A 324 5.56 8.51 5.16
N GLY A 325 5.72 7.72 6.21
CA GLY A 325 4.77 7.56 7.32
C GLY A 325 3.68 6.51 7.06
N GLY A 326 3.83 5.73 5.98
CA GLY A 326 2.90 4.68 5.57
C GLY A 326 1.46 5.15 5.42
N GLN A 327 0.53 4.22 5.54
CA GLN A 327 -0.90 4.48 5.57
C GLN A 327 -1.36 5.04 6.91
N LEU A 328 -0.62 4.76 8.00
CA LEU A 328 -0.96 5.22 9.35
C LEU A 328 -0.91 6.73 9.50
N ALA A 329 0.10 7.38 8.91
CA ALA A 329 0.33 8.81 9.07
C ALA A 329 0.57 9.55 7.73
N GLY A 330 1.02 8.85 6.69
CA GLY A 330 1.15 9.39 5.34
C GLY A 330 -0.22 9.63 4.70
N PHE A 331 -0.77 8.61 4.05
CA PHE A 331 -2.11 8.66 3.46
C PHE A 331 -2.60 7.26 3.10
N TYR A 332 -3.91 7.04 3.08
CA TYR A 332 -4.48 5.72 2.77
C TYR A 332 -5.05 5.63 1.36
N LEU A 333 -4.22 5.25 0.38
CA LEU A 333 -4.63 4.87 -0.98
C LEU A 333 -4.26 3.42 -1.29
N GLN A 334 -4.54 2.56 -0.31
CA GLN A 334 -4.20 1.14 -0.34
C GLN A 334 -2.73 0.90 -0.75
N GLY A 335 -2.47 -0.10 -1.60
CA GLY A 335 -1.12 -0.45 -2.03
C GLY A 335 -0.41 0.63 -2.85
N MET A 336 -1.10 1.71 -3.27
CA MET A 336 -0.42 2.81 -3.95
C MET A 336 0.41 3.65 -2.98
N THR A 337 0.05 3.71 -1.69
CA THR A 337 0.85 4.42 -0.68
C THR A 337 2.28 3.89 -0.61
N PRO A 338 2.52 2.60 -0.33
CA PRO A 338 3.89 2.07 -0.29
C PRO A 338 4.57 2.10 -1.66
N LEU A 339 3.83 1.90 -2.75
CA LEU A 339 4.41 1.97 -4.11
C LEU A 339 4.92 3.38 -4.44
N ALA A 340 4.14 4.42 -4.14
CA ALA A 340 4.53 5.80 -4.43
C ALA A 340 5.76 6.22 -3.64
N GLU A 341 5.83 5.87 -2.34
CA GLU A 341 6.98 6.20 -1.51
C GLU A 341 8.24 5.45 -1.97
N ALA A 342 8.15 4.18 -2.36
CA ALA A 342 9.28 3.46 -2.94
C ALA A 342 9.80 4.16 -4.21
N VAL A 343 8.91 4.64 -5.08
CA VAL A 343 9.29 5.40 -6.27
C VAL A 343 10.00 6.71 -5.89
N ILE A 344 9.52 7.42 -4.88
CA ILE A 344 10.13 8.66 -4.37
C ILE A 344 11.54 8.39 -3.81
N GLN A 345 11.69 7.39 -2.96
CA GLN A 345 12.97 7.05 -2.33
C GLN A 345 14.02 6.63 -3.36
N LEU A 346 13.66 5.72 -4.29
CA LEU A 346 14.59 5.26 -5.31
C LEU A 346 14.99 6.35 -6.31
N ARG A 347 14.13 7.36 -6.52
CA ARG A 347 14.45 8.53 -7.35
C ARG A 347 15.27 9.59 -6.62
N GLY A 348 15.53 9.45 -5.32
CA GLY A 348 16.24 10.45 -4.54
C GLY A 348 15.42 11.70 -4.24
N SER A 349 14.08 11.63 -4.33
CA SER A 349 13.18 12.78 -4.16
C SER A 349 12.46 12.82 -2.80
N GLY A 350 12.94 12.04 -1.82
CA GLY A 350 12.39 11.97 -0.47
C GLY A 350 12.56 13.24 0.37
N GLY A 351 13.46 14.16 -0.02
CA GLY A 351 13.73 15.39 0.76
C GLY A 351 14.25 15.06 2.15
N ALA A 352 13.67 15.64 3.20
CA ALA A 352 14.13 15.46 4.59
C ALA A 352 14.02 14.01 5.13
N ARG A 353 13.30 13.13 4.43
CA ARG A 353 13.11 11.71 4.78
C ARG A 353 13.79 10.77 3.78
N GLN A 354 14.66 11.29 2.92
CA GLN A 354 15.40 10.48 1.95
C GLN A 354 16.32 9.50 2.68
N VAL A 355 16.22 8.22 2.33
CA VAL A 355 17.19 7.20 2.73
C VAL A 355 18.42 7.36 1.84
N GLU A 356 19.58 7.51 2.48
CA GLU A 356 20.86 7.68 1.79
C GLU A 356 21.17 6.46 0.92
N ASP A 357 21.66 6.71 -0.29
CA ASP A 357 22.08 5.70 -1.26
C ASP A 357 21.08 4.58 -1.61
N ALA A 358 19.79 4.70 -1.27
CA ALA A 358 18.79 3.67 -1.55
C ALA A 358 18.67 3.38 -3.06
N VAL A 359 19.00 2.14 -3.47
CA VAL A 359 18.94 1.63 -4.85
C VAL A 359 17.85 0.57 -5.00
N THR A 360 17.53 -0.18 -3.93
CA THR A 360 16.62 -1.31 -3.94
C THR A 360 15.51 -1.14 -2.90
N ALA A 361 14.26 -1.27 -3.34
CA ALA A 361 13.09 -1.17 -2.46
C ALA A 361 12.20 -2.41 -2.54
N LEU A 362 11.71 -2.85 -1.38
CA LEU A 362 10.57 -3.76 -1.30
C LEU A 362 9.28 -2.96 -1.23
N VAL A 363 8.31 -3.28 -2.09
CA VAL A 363 6.90 -2.90 -1.92
C VAL A 363 6.09 -4.13 -1.52
N GLY A 364 5.64 -4.18 -0.26
CA GLY A 364 4.86 -5.28 0.30
C GLY A 364 3.39 -4.94 0.43
N GLY A 365 2.52 -5.69 -0.26
CA GLY A 365 1.07 -5.54 -0.19
C GLY A 365 0.42 -6.67 0.60
N VAL A 366 -0.61 -6.33 1.38
CA VAL A 366 -1.50 -7.35 1.96
C VAL A 366 -2.98 -6.98 1.84
N GLY A 367 -3.81 -7.96 1.51
CA GLY A 367 -5.24 -7.81 1.31
C GLY A 367 -6.06 -8.73 2.21
N GLY A 368 -7.25 -8.29 2.60
CA GLY A 368 -8.18 -9.10 3.38
C GLY A 368 -7.85 -9.10 4.86
N ARG A 369 -7.75 -10.27 5.48
CA ARG A 369 -7.18 -10.44 6.84
C ARG A 369 -5.93 -11.31 6.71
N LEU A 370 -4.89 -10.73 6.12
CA LEU A 370 -3.65 -11.41 5.72
C LEU A 370 -3.88 -12.59 4.76
N ASP A 371 -4.82 -12.44 3.81
CA ASP A 371 -5.21 -13.51 2.89
C ASP A 371 -4.54 -13.42 1.53
N HIS A 372 -4.15 -12.22 1.13
CA HIS A 372 -3.60 -11.95 -0.18
C HIS A 372 -2.30 -11.19 0.00
N HIS A 373 -1.19 -11.83 -0.32
CA HIS A 373 0.14 -11.23 -0.23
C HIS A 373 0.67 -11.01 -1.64
N ALA A 374 1.32 -9.87 -1.84
CA ALA A 374 2.07 -9.60 -3.05
C ALA A 374 3.32 -8.78 -2.68
N ALA A 375 4.39 -8.98 -3.42
CA ALA A 375 5.64 -8.24 -3.24
C ALA A 375 6.19 -7.79 -4.60
N LEU A 376 6.83 -6.62 -4.62
CA LEU A 376 7.66 -6.14 -5.72
C LEU A 376 9.03 -5.76 -5.19
N ILE A 377 10.06 -6.13 -5.95
CA ILE A 377 11.40 -5.57 -5.82
C ILE A 377 11.56 -4.53 -6.92
N LEU A 378 11.73 -3.28 -6.52
CA LEU A 378 12.03 -2.16 -7.41
C LEU A 378 13.50 -1.79 -7.26
N GLU A 379 14.12 -1.43 -8.37
CA GLU A 379 15.52 -0.99 -8.40
C GLU A 379 15.67 0.29 -9.23
N ARG A 380 16.47 1.24 -8.77
CA ARG A 380 16.87 2.39 -9.58
C ARG A 380 17.71 1.90 -10.77
N ALA A 381 17.25 2.14 -12.00
CA ALA A 381 18.04 1.82 -13.18
C ALA A 381 19.32 2.69 -13.19
N ALA A 382 20.45 2.07 -13.54
CA ALA A 382 21.75 2.71 -13.65
C ALA A 382 21.83 3.75 -14.77
#